data_AF-A0A7J8LSB4-F1
#
_entry.id   AF-A0A7J8LSB4-F1
#
_cell.length_a   1.000
_cell.length_b   1.000
_cell.length_c   1.000
_cell.angle_alpha   90.00
_cell.angle_beta   90.00
_cell.angle_gamma   90.00
#
_symmetry.space_group_name_H-M   'P 1'
#
loop_
_entity.id
_entity.type
_entity.pdbx_description
1 polymer ?
#
loop_
_entity_poly.entity_id
_entity_poly.type
_entity_poly.pdbx_seq_one_letter_code
_entity_poly.pdbx_strand_id
1 'polypeptide(L)'
;DVSGWICAALCRGVKEIDLQLDNLGDAPPDAPPVLFTCHSLVKLTLEGKGSKLEVPPDVCLGNLKTLWLENWVLFGDSINRLISNCHVLEDLAFTYCCIANTTELTIQSPSLKELVLDFFSEGIPIMWW
;
A
#
# COMPACT_ATOMS: atom_id res chain seq x y z
N ASP A 1 -16.13 1.26 14.37
CA ASP A 1 -14.71 1.38 14.05
C ASP A 1 -14.43 0.67 12.73
N VAL A 2 -13.64 1.29 11.85
CA VAL A 2 -13.33 0.78 10.50
C VAL A 2 -12.50 -0.51 10.59
N SER A 3 -11.61 -0.61 11.57
CA SER A 3 -10.79 -1.81 11.79
C SER A 3 -11.63 -3.04 12.13
N GLY A 4 -12.75 -2.87 12.84
CA GLY A 4 -13.57 -4.00 13.31
C GLY A 4 -14.24 -4.79 12.18
N TRP A 5 -14.78 -4.10 11.17
CA TRP A 5 -15.42 -4.79 10.04
C TRP A 5 -14.38 -5.37 9.07
N ILE A 6 -13.24 -4.71 8.90
CA ILE A 6 -12.11 -5.23 8.11
C ILE A 6 -11.62 -6.54 8.72
N CYS A 7 -11.36 -6.56 10.03
CA CYS A 7 -10.99 -7.79 10.74
C CYS A 7 -12.05 -8.89 10.54
N ALA A 8 -13.33 -8.57 10.70
CA ALA A 8 -14.40 -9.54 10.51
C ALA A 8 -14.49 -10.09 9.07
N ALA A 9 -14.25 -9.25 8.06
CA ALA A 9 -14.20 -9.64 6.65
C ALA A 9 -13.00 -10.56 6.38
N LEU A 10 -11.81 -10.18 6.86
CA LEU A 10 -10.59 -10.97 6.73
C LEU A 10 -10.69 -12.32 7.44
N CYS A 11 -11.28 -12.36 8.65
CA CYS A 11 -11.55 -13.61 9.37
C CYS A 11 -12.50 -14.56 8.61
N ARG A 12 -13.33 -14.03 7.70
CA ARG A 12 -14.22 -14.83 6.85
C ARG A 12 -13.55 -15.27 5.54
N GLY A 13 -12.26 -14.98 5.36
CA GLY A 13 -11.50 -15.38 4.19
C GLY A 13 -11.82 -14.55 2.95
N VAL A 14 -12.15 -13.27 3.14
CA VAL A 14 -12.25 -12.33 2.02
C VAL A 14 -10.93 -12.30 1.25
N LYS A 15 -11.03 -12.36 -0.08
CA LYS A 15 -9.89 -12.41 -0.99
C LYS A 15 -9.56 -11.07 -1.62
N GLU A 16 -10.55 -10.18 -1.70
CA GLU A 16 -10.42 -8.92 -2.40
C GLU A 16 -10.92 -7.82 -1.49
N ILE A 17 -10.07 -6.83 -1.26
CA ILE A 17 -10.42 -5.61 -0.54
C ILE A 17 -10.11 -4.44 -1.45
N ASP A 18 -11.10 -3.57 -1.59
CA ASP A 18 -11.01 -2.30 -2.27
C ASP A 18 -11.50 -1.23 -1.29
N LEU A 19 -10.62 -0.30 -0.92
CA LEU A 19 -10.86 0.69 0.10
C LEU A 19 -10.41 2.07 -0.35
N GLN A 20 -11.33 3.00 -0.25
CA GLN A 20 -11.04 4.43 -0.28
C GLN A 20 -10.97 4.92 1.16
N LEU A 21 -9.76 5.29 1.60
CA LEU A 21 -9.53 5.77 2.96
C LEU A 21 -9.67 7.30 2.97
N ASP A 22 -10.91 7.75 3.09
CA ASP A 22 -11.24 9.17 3.22
C ASP A 22 -11.06 9.65 4.66
N ASN A 23 -10.17 10.65 4.85
CA ASN A 23 -10.01 11.52 6.02
C ASN A 23 -10.60 10.96 7.33
N LEU A 24 -9.86 10.08 8.01
CA LEU A 24 -10.19 9.60 9.36
C LEU A 24 -9.77 10.59 10.47
N GLY A 25 -9.58 11.88 10.15
CA GLY A 25 -9.22 12.97 11.08
C GLY A 25 -7.99 13.80 10.65
N ASP A 26 -7.47 14.62 11.57
CA ASP A 26 -6.27 15.48 11.40
C ASP A 26 -4.94 14.70 11.39
N ALA A 27 -4.98 13.40 11.69
CA ALA A 27 -3.86 12.49 11.51
C ALA A 27 -4.07 11.73 10.20
N PRO A 28 -3.03 11.57 9.35
CA PRO A 28 -3.15 10.78 8.14
C PRO A 28 -3.70 9.39 8.52
N PRO A 29 -4.79 8.92 7.89
CA PRO A 29 -5.30 7.59 8.19
C PRO A 29 -4.23 6.56 7.86
N ASP A 30 -3.61 6.00 8.89
CA ASP A 30 -2.78 4.81 8.74
C ASP A 30 -3.69 3.70 8.21
N ALA A 31 -3.32 3.10 7.09
CA ALA A 31 -4.01 1.92 6.59
C ALA A 31 -4.03 0.85 7.70
N PRO A 32 -5.19 0.25 8.04
CA PRO A 32 -5.28 -0.71 9.13
C PRO A 32 -4.23 -1.82 9.00
N PRO A 33 -3.32 -2.00 9.99
CA PRO A 33 -2.20 -2.95 9.86
C PRO A 33 -2.61 -4.39 9.52
N VAL A 34 -3.82 -4.78 9.92
CA VAL A 34 -4.43 -6.09 9.63
C VAL A 34 -4.54 -6.38 8.13
N LEU A 35 -4.64 -5.35 7.28
CA LEU A 35 -4.68 -5.51 5.81
C LEU A 35 -3.39 -6.09 5.27
N PHE A 36 -2.26 -5.88 5.96
CA PHE A 36 -0.93 -6.31 5.52
C PHE A 36 -0.50 -7.65 6.12
N THR A 37 -1.30 -8.28 6.98
CA THR A 37 -0.95 -9.54 7.66
C THR A 37 -1.87 -10.71 7.26
N CYS A 38 -2.86 -10.45 6.40
CA CYS A 38 -3.88 -11.44 6.07
C CYS A 38 -3.48 -12.32 4.87
N HIS A 39 -3.45 -13.64 5.12
CA HIS A 39 -3.04 -14.62 4.12
C HIS A 39 -4.15 -14.97 3.13
N SER A 40 -5.41 -14.61 3.37
CA SER A 40 -6.50 -14.90 2.42
C SER A 40 -6.57 -13.91 1.27
N LEU A 41 -5.94 -12.74 1.41
CA LEU A 41 -5.98 -11.68 0.42
C LEU A 41 -5.21 -12.07 -0.85
N VAL A 42 -5.87 -11.83 -1.96
CA VAL A 42 -5.38 -12.03 -3.34
C VAL A 42 -5.31 -10.69 -4.06
N LYS A 43 -6.24 -9.76 -3.79
CA LYS A 43 -6.25 -8.41 -4.34
C LYS A 43 -6.43 -7.38 -3.24
N LEU A 44 -5.59 -6.35 -3.27
CA LEU A 44 -5.67 -5.20 -2.37
C LEU A 44 -5.56 -3.91 -3.19
N THR A 45 -6.64 -3.12 -3.16
CA THR A 45 -6.68 -1.77 -3.72
C THR A 45 -6.88 -0.78 -2.57
N LEU A 46 -5.99 0.22 -2.45
CA LEU A 46 -6.05 1.25 -1.42
C LEU A 46 -5.88 2.64 -2.03
N GLU A 47 -6.82 3.54 -1.78
CA GLU A 47 -6.71 4.96 -2.11
C GLU A 47 -6.47 5.79 -0.83
N GLY A 48 -5.42 6.62 -0.82
CA GLY A 48 -4.93 7.31 0.38
C GLY A 48 -5.03 8.83 0.40
N LYS A 49 -5.53 9.49 -0.66
CA LYS A 49 -5.68 10.96 -0.78
C LYS A 49 -4.52 11.82 -0.22
N GLY A 50 -3.28 11.40 -0.44
CA GLY A 50 -2.05 12.07 0.00
C GLY A 50 -1.59 11.68 1.42
N SER A 51 -2.19 10.65 2.01
CA SER A 51 -1.81 10.13 3.32
C SER A 51 -0.50 9.36 3.25
N LYS A 52 0.15 9.23 4.40
CA LYS A 52 1.37 8.43 4.57
C LYS A 52 1.01 6.96 4.67
N LEU A 53 1.70 6.13 3.88
CA LEU A 53 1.57 4.69 4.01
C LEU A 53 2.78 4.11 4.74
N GLU A 54 2.56 3.72 5.99
CA GLU A 54 3.52 2.92 6.76
C GLU A 54 3.01 1.49 6.91
N VAL A 55 3.74 0.55 6.31
CA VAL A 55 3.48 -0.88 6.38
C VAL A 55 4.13 -1.44 7.65
N PRO A 56 3.45 -2.28 8.42
CA PRO A 56 4.04 -2.91 9.61
C PRO A 56 5.23 -3.82 9.26
N PRO A 57 6.14 -4.07 10.22
CA PRO A 57 7.30 -4.96 10.01
C PRO A 57 6.91 -6.42 9.77
N ASP A 58 5.79 -6.86 10.35
CA ASP A 58 5.25 -8.22 10.30
C ASP A 58 4.33 -8.49 9.09
N VAL A 59 4.54 -7.78 7.98
CA VAL A 59 3.79 -7.98 6.74
C VAL A 59 3.85 -9.44 6.26
N CYS A 60 2.69 -9.99 5.93
CA CYS A 60 2.55 -11.35 5.41
C CYS A 60 1.36 -11.44 4.44
N LEU A 61 1.65 -11.27 3.15
CA LEU A 61 0.68 -11.24 2.05
C LEU A 61 1.00 -12.32 1.02
N GLY A 62 1.24 -13.54 1.49
CA GLY A 62 1.80 -14.63 0.67
C GLY A 62 0.95 -15.08 -0.53
N ASN A 63 -0.34 -14.73 -0.57
CA ASN A 63 -1.25 -15.06 -1.67
C ASN A 63 -1.63 -13.85 -2.55
N LEU A 64 -1.07 -12.67 -2.26
CA LEU A 64 -1.42 -11.44 -2.93
C LEU A 64 -0.86 -11.43 -4.36
N LYS A 65 -1.77 -11.33 -5.32
CA LYS A 65 -1.49 -11.26 -6.76
C LYS A 65 -1.57 -9.85 -7.29
N THR A 66 -2.47 -9.04 -6.74
CA THR A 66 -2.70 -7.67 -7.23
C THR A 66 -2.58 -6.71 -6.06
N LEU A 67 -1.67 -5.74 -6.19
CA LEU A 67 -1.51 -4.62 -5.26
C LEU A 67 -1.65 -3.32 -6.04
N TRP A 68 -2.66 -2.52 -5.68
CA TRP A 68 -2.84 -1.19 -6.24
C TRP A 68 -2.92 -0.16 -5.12
N LEU A 69 -1.98 0.79 -5.14
CA LEU A 69 -1.97 1.94 -4.26
C LEU A 69 -2.20 3.20 -5.09
N GLU A 70 -3.16 4.01 -4.68
CA GLU A 70 -3.51 5.26 -5.34
C GLU A 70 -3.43 6.44 -4.36
N ASN A 71 -2.85 7.57 -4.79
CA ASN A 71 -2.80 8.79 -3.97
C ASN A 71 -2.11 8.57 -2.60
N TRP A 72 -0.93 7.94 -2.54
CA TRP A 72 -0.20 7.72 -1.28
C TRP A 72 1.19 8.38 -1.27
N VAL A 73 1.62 8.81 -0.08
CA VAL A 73 3.02 9.09 0.24
C VAL A 73 3.67 7.78 0.74
N LEU A 74 4.47 7.15 -0.11
CA LEU A 74 5.08 5.85 0.14
C LEU A 74 6.47 6.00 0.76
N PHE A 75 6.72 5.30 1.87
CA PHE A 75 8.06 5.23 2.48
C PHE A 75 8.86 4.08 1.87
N GLY A 76 10.01 4.39 1.29
CA GLY A 76 10.87 3.44 0.58
C GLY A 76 11.08 2.09 1.25
N ASP A 77 11.59 2.08 2.48
CA ASP A 77 11.86 0.84 3.23
C ASP A 77 10.57 0.05 3.52
N SER A 78 9.47 0.77 3.73
CA SER A 78 8.16 0.22 4.04
C SER A 78 7.57 -0.49 2.81
N ILE A 79 7.60 0.19 1.67
CA ILE A 79 7.06 -0.34 0.42
C ILE A 79 7.94 -1.46 -0.15
N ASN A 80 9.26 -1.35 -0.04
CA ASN A 80 10.19 -2.41 -0.43
C ASN A 80 9.93 -3.69 0.37
N ARG A 81 9.70 -3.56 1.70
CA ARG A 81 9.32 -4.68 2.56
C ARG A 81 7.96 -5.27 2.20
N LEU A 82 6.97 -4.45 1.85
CA LEU A 82 5.66 -4.94 1.40
C LEU A 82 5.79 -5.82 0.16
N ILE A 83 6.47 -5.30 -0.87
CA ILE A 83 6.64 -6.00 -2.15
C ILE A 83 7.43 -7.29 -1.97
N SER A 84 8.52 -7.27 -1.18
CA SER A 84 9.35 -8.46 -0.97
C SER A 84 8.63 -9.61 -0.26
N ASN A 85 7.56 -9.32 0.50
CA ASN A 85 6.73 -10.33 1.15
C ASN A 85 5.52 -10.80 0.30
N CYS A 86 5.36 -10.27 -0.91
CA CYS A 86 4.32 -10.67 -1.87
C CYS A 86 4.91 -11.56 -2.97
N HIS A 87 5.26 -12.81 -2.64
CA HIS A 87 6.02 -13.71 -3.55
C HIS A 87 5.28 -14.14 -4.83
N VAL A 88 3.96 -13.99 -4.88
CA VAL A 88 3.12 -14.38 -6.03
C VAL A 88 2.48 -13.17 -6.73
N LEU A 89 3.02 -11.97 -6.49
CA LEU A 89 2.51 -10.73 -7.04
C LEU A 89 2.61 -10.74 -8.58
N GLU A 90 1.47 -10.64 -9.25
CA GLU A 90 1.31 -10.61 -10.69
C GLU A 90 1.11 -9.17 -11.20
N ASP A 91 0.39 -8.33 -10.47
CA ASP A 91 0.08 -6.95 -10.86
C ASP A 91 0.45 -5.98 -9.73
N LEU A 92 1.27 -4.98 -10.06
CA LEU A 92 1.67 -3.91 -9.15
C LEU A 92 1.38 -2.55 -9.78
N ALA A 93 0.58 -1.72 -9.10
CA ALA A 93 0.26 -0.38 -9.55
C ALA A 93 0.44 0.65 -8.43
N PHE A 94 1.21 1.69 -8.73
CA PHE A 94 1.28 2.93 -7.95
C PHE A 94 0.80 4.07 -8.85
N THR A 95 -0.33 4.68 -8.50
CA THR A 95 -0.96 5.73 -9.30
C THR A 95 -1.10 7.00 -8.48
N TYR A 96 -0.62 8.13 -9.01
CA TYR A 96 -0.59 9.39 -8.28
C TYR A 96 0.08 9.23 -6.90
N CYS A 97 1.19 8.51 -6.81
CA CYS A 97 1.93 8.34 -5.56
C CYS A 97 3.16 9.25 -5.51
N CYS A 98 3.71 9.49 -4.33
CA CYS A 98 5.06 10.03 -4.19
C CYS A 98 5.90 9.10 -3.30
N ILE A 99 7.22 9.10 -3.49
CA ILE A 99 8.15 8.30 -2.68
C ILE A 99 8.93 9.23 -1.76
N ALA A 100 8.88 8.95 -0.47
CA ALA A 100 9.64 9.63 0.56
C ALA A 100 10.72 8.71 1.15
N ASN A 101 11.76 9.33 1.70
CA ASN A 101 12.82 8.67 2.49
C ASN A 101 13.57 7.52 1.79
N THR A 102 13.62 7.51 0.46
CA THR A 102 14.52 6.66 -0.32
C THR A 102 14.81 7.31 -1.67
N THR A 103 15.94 6.93 -2.26
CA THR A 103 16.27 7.25 -3.66
C THR A 103 15.89 6.11 -4.61
N GLU A 104 15.59 4.92 -4.08
CA GLU A 104 15.41 3.70 -4.87
C GLU A 104 14.20 2.88 -4.38
N LEU A 105 13.40 2.43 -5.35
CA LEU A 105 12.32 1.46 -5.17
C LEU A 105 12.76 0.12 -5.76
N THR A 106 12.83 -0.91 -4.93
CA THR A 106 13.26 -2.26 -5.33
C THR A 106 12.06 -3.17 -5.52
N ILE A 107 11.80 -3.58 -6.75
CA ILE A 107 10.71 -4.48 -7.10
C ILE A 107 11.31 -5.85 -7.46
N GLN A 108 11.17 -6.82 -6.55
CA GLN A 108 11.67 -8.18 -6.70
C GLN A 108 10.51 -9.19 -6.64
N SER A 109 9.72 -9.25 -7.72
CA SER A 109 8.68 -10.27 -7.88
C SER A 109 8.87 -11.02 -9.20
N PRO A 110 9.24 -12.30 -9.19
CA PRO A 110 9.43 -13.08 -10.42
C PRO A 110 8.11 -13.42 -11.13
N SER A 111 6.97 -13.30 -10.45
CA SER A 111 5.64 -13.54 -11.01
C SER A 111 5.01 -12.31 -11.65
N LEU A 112 5.68 -11.15 -11.58
CA LEU A 112 5.12 -9.87 -12.03
C LEU A 112 4.90 -9.88 -13.55
N LYS A 113 3.67 -9.56 -13.95
CA LYS A 113 3.19 -9.46 -15.33
C LYS A 113 2.89 -8.03 -15.72
N GLU A 114 2.35 -7.25 -14.78
CA GLU A 114 1.99 -5.85 -15.00
C GLU A 114 2.62 -4.95 -13.93
N LEU A 115 3.19 -3.85 -14.39
CA LEU A 115 3.79 -2.82 -13.55
C LEU A 115 3.34 -1.45 -14.04
N VAL A 116 2.65 -0.71 -13.16
CA VAL A 116 2.25 0.68 -13.39
C VAL A 116 2.91 1.56 -12.33
N LEU A 117 3.70 2.54 -12.79
CA LEU A 117 4.38 3.51 -11.94
C LEU A 117 4.04 4.91 -12.45
N ASP A 118 3.16 5.59 -11.74
CA ASP A 118 2.80 6.98 -11.97
C ASP A 118 3.04 7.75 -10.67
N PHE A 119 4.23 8.37 -10.61
CA PHE A 119 4.67 9.17 -9.48
C PHE A 119 4.59 10.66 -9.80
N PHE A 120 4.05 11.45 -8.88
CA PHE A 120 4.19 12.90 -8.91
C PHE A 120 5.40 13.30 -8.05
N SER A 121 6.19 14.27 -8.52
CA SER A 121 7.14 14.91 -7.63
C SER A 121 6.36 15.75 -6.63
N GLU A 122 6.60 15.59 -5.34
CA GLU A 122 6.27 16.68 -4.43
C GLU A 122 7.09 17.88 -4.91
N GLY A 123 6.39 18.90 -5.41
CA GLY A 123 7.02 20.19 -5.61
C GLY A 123 7.60 20.59 -4.26
N ILE A 124 8.93 20.61 -4.14
CA ILE A 124 9.62 21.09 -2.95
C ILE A 124 8.96 22.43 -2.60
N PRO A 125 8.28 22.58 -1.45
CA PRO A 125 7.74 23.87 -1.08
C PRO A 125 8.92 24.84 -1.07
N ILE A 126 8.89 25.80 -2.00
CA ILE A 126 9.92 26.81 -2.15
C ILE A 126 9.79 27.68 -0.90
N MET A 127 10.57 27.36 0.12
CA MET A 127 10.64 28.16 1.33
C MET A 127 11.42 29.41 0.97
N TRP A 128 10.70 30.50 0.71
CA TRP A 128 11.28 31.84 0.61
C TRP A 128 11.75 32.24 2.02
N TRP A 129 13.04 32.08 2.29
CA TRP A 129 13.71 32.70 3.43
C TRP A 129 14.32 34.03 2.95
#